data_AF-A0A7C2UG62-F1
#
_entry.id   AF-A0A7C2UG62-F1
#
_cell.length_a   1.000
_cell.length_b   1.000
_cell.length_c   1.000
_cell.angle_alpha   90.00
_cell.angle_beta   90.00
_cell.angle_gamma   90.00
#
_symmetry.space_group_name_H-M   'P 1'
#
loop_
_entity.id
_entity.type
_entity.pdbx_description
1 polymer ?
#
loop_
_entity_poly.entity_id
_entity_poly.type
_entity_poly.pdbx_seq_one_letter_code
_entity_poly.pdbx_strand_id
1 'polypeptide(L)'
;MPARPDPGELAIAAALFSSVAEEMGVALGRSAHSPNIKERRDYSCAVFDPQGRLVAQAAHIPVHLGAMPESVRAALSLAPFRPGDVVVLNDPYLGGTHLPDITMVSPVFVGRRLAGFVACRAHHADVGGMSPGSMPLAQELWQEGIVIPPIKLYEGGRLDRGAYELILRNVRTPEERRADLDAQMAAQSIGQERLRELCQRYGLGRALSLMEALQDYAERITRAAIARIPDGDYEFEDFLDDDGIGPDPLPV
;
A
#
# COMPACT_ATOMS: atom_id res chain seq x y z
N MET A 1 25.68 17.72 6.57
CA MET A 1 24.23 17.58 6.37
C MET A 1 23.85 18.36 5.12
N PRO A 2 23.00 17.82 4.22
CA PRO A 2 22.51 18.58 3.07
C PRO A 2 21.78 19.85 3.54
N ALA A 3 21.84 20.92 2.76
CA ALA A 3 21.15 22.17 3.07
C ALA A 3 19.62 21.95 3.13
N ARG A 4 18.92 22.62 4.05
CA ARG A 4 17.45 22.56 4.10
C ARG A 4 16.85 22.99 2.76
N PRO A 5 15.87 22.27 2.19
CA PRO A 5 15.23 22.69 0.95
C PRO A 5 14.48 24.01 1.17
N ASP A 6 14.49 24.87 0.16
CA ASP A 6 13.64 26.05 0.16
C ASP A 6 12.17 25.66 -0.09
N PRO A 7 11.19 26.55 0.19
CA PRO A 7 9.77 26.23 0.03
C PRO A 7 9.37 25.84 -1.41
N GLY A 8 10.01 26.43 -2.43
CA GLY A 8 9.73 26.13 -3.83
C GLY A 8 10.24 24.74 -4.20
N GLU A 9 11.46 24.40 -3.80
CA GLU A 9 12.03 23.07 -3.99
C GLU A 9 11.21 21.98 -3.28
N LEU A 10 10.75 22.25 -2.05
CA LEU A 10 9.92 21.31 -1.30
C LEU A 10 8.56 21.09 -1.97
N ALA A 11 7.92 22.14 -2.50
CA ALA A 11 6.67 22.02 -3.26
C ALA A 11 6.86 21.21 -4.55
N ILE A 12 7.96 21.41 -5.27
CA ILE A 12 8.32 20.62 -6.45
C ILE A 12 8.56 19.16 -6.05
N ALA A 13 9.30 18.91 -4.97
CA ALA A 13 9.56 17.57 -4.48
C ALA A 13 8.25 16.84 -4.10
N ALA A 14 7.32 17.52 -3.42
CA ALA A 14 6.00 16.96 -3.11
C ALA A 14 5.27 16.50 -4.38
N ALA A 15 5.21 17.35 -5.41
CA ALA A 15 4.58 17.02 -6.67
C ALA A 15 5.26 15.83 -7.38
N LEU A 16 6.60 15.78 -7.36
CA LEU A 16 7.37 14.70 -8.01
C LEU A 16 7.22 13.35 -7.31
N PHE A 17 7.22 13.30 -5.97
CA PHE A 17 6.99 12.04 -5.27
C PHE A 17 5.54 11.57 -5.39
N SER A 18 4.57 12.50 -5.36
CA SER A 18 3.17 12.18 -5.63
C SER A 18 2.96 11.66 -7.05
N SER A 19 3.65 12.23 -8.05
CA SER A 19 3.52 11.77 -9.44
C SER A 19 3.98 10.32 -9.62
N VAL A 20 4.97 9.85 -8.85
CA VAL A 20 5.35 8.42 -8.84
C VAL A 20 4.14 7.56 -8.45
N ALA A 21 3.47 7.88 -7.34
CA ALA A 21 2.32 7.13 -6.86
C ALA A 21 1.13 7.22 -7.83
N GLU A 22 0.90 8.39 -8.44
CA GLU A 22 -0.15 8.59 -9.44
C GLU A 22 0.09 7.79 -10.72
N GLU A 23 1.33 7.78 -11.23
CA GLU A 23 1.68 6.97 -12.42
C GLU A 23 1.51 5.47 -12.16
N MET A 24 1.87 4.99 -10.96
CA MET A 24 1.57 3.62 -10.53
C MET A 24 0.06 3.35 -10.56
N GLY A 25 -0.75 4.27 -10.01
CA GLY A 25 -2.20 4.14 -9.97
C GLY A 25 -2.84 4.11 -11.37
N VAL A 26 -2.40 4.99 -12.27
CA VAL A 26 -2.83 5.00 -13.67
C VAL A 26 -2.52 3.67 -14.36
N ALA A 27 -1.34 3.12 -14.13
CA ALA A 27 -0.98 1.82 -14.68
C ALA A 27 -1.88 0.72 -14.13
N LEU A 28 -2.02 0.63 -12.82
CA LEU A 28 -2.85 -0.38 -12.14
C LEU A 28 -4.29 -0.36 -12.64
N GLY A 29 -4.93 0.81 -12.66
CA GLY A 29 -6.31 0.93 -13.12
C GLY A 29 -6.51 0.58 -14.60
N ARG A 30 -5.50 0.80 -15.46
CA ARG A 30 -5.60 0.52 -16.90
C ARG A 30 -5.31 -0.94 -17.26
N SER A 31 -4.44 -1.61 -16.50
CA SER A 31 -4.07 -3.01 -16.73
C SER A 31 -4.92 -4.01 -15.96
N ALA A 32 -5.62 -3.59 -14.90
CA ALA A 32 -6.51 -4.47 -14.15
C ALA A 32 -7.69 -4.99 -14.96
N HIS A 33 -8.17 -6.17 -14.56
CA HIS A 33 -9.28 -6.87 -15.18
C HIS A 33 -10.55 -6.78 -14.34
N SER A 34 -10.46 -6.92 -13.01
CA SER A 34 -11.67 -6.90 -12.19
C SER A 34 -12.33 -5.51 -12.14
N PRO A 35 -13.66 -5.45 -12.08
CA PRO A 35 -14.39 -4.18 -11.94
C PRO A 35 -14.02 -3.41 -10.66
N ASN A 36 -13.64 -4.09 -9.58
CA ASN A 36 -13.25 -3.46 -8.32
C ASN A 36 -12.01 -2.56 -8.51
N ILE A 37 -11.00 -3.06 -9.21
CA ILE A 37 -9.78 -2.28 -9.46
C ILE A 37 -9.98 -1.35 -10.65
N LYS A 38 -10.51 -1.84 -11.78
CA LYS A 38 -10.59 -1.09 -13.03
C LYS A 38 -11.60 0.06 -12.99
N GLU A 39 -12.82 -0.23 -12.52
CA GLU A 39 -13.95 0.70 -12.63
C GLU A 39 -14.21 1.42 -11.30
N ARG A 40 -14.27 0.70 -10.18
CA ARG A 40 -14.45 1.30 -8.85
C ARG A 40 -13.20 2.01 -8.36
N ARG A 41 -12.03 1.68 -8.92
CA ARG A 41 -10.72 2.23 -8.54
C ARG A 41 -10.40 2.01 -7.07
N ASP A 42 -10.76 0.83 -6.57
CA ASP A 42 -10.51 0.44 -5.19
C ASP A 42 -9.07 -0.08 -5.04
N TYR A 43 -8.14 0.88 -5.13
CA TYR A 43 -6.72 0.65 -4.97
C TYR A 43 -6.01 1.91 -4.49
N SER A 44 -4.81 1.78 -3.97
CA SER A 44 -3.93 2.91 -3.67
C SER A 44 -2.48 2.56 -3.94
N CYS A 45 -1.69 3.55 -4.32
CA CYS A 45 -0.26 3.43 -4.55
C CYS A 45 0.47 4.47 -3.71
N ALA A 46 1.67 4.12 -3.24
CA ALA A 46 2.44 4.98 -2.35
C ALA A 46 3.95 4.77 -2.47
N VAL A 47 4.68 5.81 -2.07
CA VAL A 47 6.13 5.87 -1.99
C VAL A 47 6.54 5.98 -0.52
N PHE A 48 7.54 5.20 -0.13
CA PHE A 48 8.10 5.16 1.21
C PHE A 48 9.60 5.38 1.16
N ASP A 49 10.14 5.96 2.22
CA ASP A 49 11.58 6.12 2.40
C ASP A 49 12.27 4.78 2.78
N PRO A 50 13.61 4.73 2.91
CA PRO A 50 14.32 3.49 3.27
C PRO A 50 13.98 2.93 4.65
N GLN A 51 13.33 3.71 5.53
CA GLN A 51 12.87 3.28 6.84
C GLN A 51 11.43 2.77 6.80
N GLY A 52 10.77 2.78 5.63
CA GLY A 52 9.38 2.37 5.47
C GLY A 52 8.38 3.44 5.94
N ARG A 53 8.79 4.71 6.05
CA ARG A 53 7.88 5.82 6.39
C ARG A 53 7.27 6.39 5.12
N LEU A 54 5.98 6.69 5.15
CA LEU A 54 5.24 7.22 4.01
C LEU A 54 5.83 8.57 3.56
N VAL A 55 6.02 8.74 2.26
CA VAL A 55 6.49 9.99 1.63
C VAL A 55 5.38 10.62 0.81
N ALA A 56 4.71 9.81 -0.02
CA ALA A 56 3.62 10.26 -0.86
C ALA A 56 2.65 9.11 -1.14
N GLN A 57 1.36 9.41 -1.31
CA GLN A 57 0.33 8.44 -1.65
C GLN A 57 -0.64 9.07 -2.65
N ALA A 58 -1.04 8.30 -3.67
CA ALA A 58 -2.12 8.71 -4.55
C ALA A 58 -3.44 8.68 -3.78
N ALA A 59 -4.15 9.83 -3.74
CA ALA A 59 -5.36 10.00 -2.95
C ALA A 59 -6.55 9.27 -3.60
N HIS A 60 -6.70 7.98 -3.31
CA HIS A 60 -7.82 7.16 -3.80
C HIS A 60 -8.75 6.74 -2.66
N ILE A 61 -8.26 6.00 -1.65
CA ILE A 61 -9.08 5.46 -0.56
C ILE A 61 -8.46 5.82 0.80
N PRO A 62 -9.14 6.58 1.68
CA PRO A 62 -8.58 7.02 2.97
C PRO A 62 -8.13 5.88 3.91
N VAL A 63 -8.84 4.75 3.94
CA VAL A 63 -8.48 3.62 4.82
C VAL A 63 -7.09 3.05 4.50
N HIS A 64 -6.67 3.12 3.24
CA HIS A 64 -5.33 2.69 2.84
C HIS A 64 -4.22 3.57 3.43
N LEU A 65 -4.50 4.85 3.73
CA LEU A 65 -3.53 5.78 4.33
C LEU A 65 -3.03 5.29 5.70
N GLY A 66 -3.92 4.73 6.51
CA GLY A 66 -3.59 4.25 7.85
C GLY A 66 -2.92 2.87 7.86
N ALA A 67 -3.39 1.96 7.01
CA ALA A 67 -3.00 0.56 7.07
C ALA A 67 -1.79 0.20 6.18
N MET A 68 -1.58 0.90 5.07
CA MET A 68 -0.45 0.59 4.17
C MET A 68 0.93 0.76 4.82
N PRO A 69 1.18 1.78 5.67
CA PRO A 69 2.42 1.87 6.45
C PRO A 69 2.68 0.64 7.34
N GLU A 70 1.62 0.07 7.94
CA GLU A 70 1.72 -1.16 8.73
C GLU A 70 2.12 -2.35 7.85
N SER A 71 1.54 -2.49 6.66
CA SER A 71 1.93 -3.54 5.71
C SER A 71 3.37 -3.39 5.23
N VAL A 72 3.83 -2.17 4.97
CA VAL A 72 5.23 -1.92 4.61
C VAL A 72 6.14 -2.32 5.76
N ARG A 73 5.82 -1.96 7.01
CA ARG A 73 6.59 -2.39 8.17
C ARG A 73 6.63 -3.90 8.34
N ALA A 74 5.51 -4.59 8.14
CA ALA A 74 5.46 -6.05 8.16
C ALA A 74 6.35 -6.65 7.06
N ALA A 75 6.32 -6.08 5.84
CA ALA A 75 7.21 -6.49 4.75
C ALA A 75 8.69 -6.31 5.10
N LEU A 76 9.06 -5.21 5.78
CA LEU A 76 10.44 -4.91 6.19
C LEU A 76 11.06 -5.99 7.11
N SER A 77 10.24 -6.79 7.80
CA SER A 77 10.73 -7.94 8.58
C SER A 77 11.45 -9.00 7.75
N LEU A 78 11.23 -9.04 6.42
CA LEU A 78 11.85 -9.96 5.48
C LEU A 78 13.20 -9.47 4.93
N ALA A 79 13.74 -8.38 5.47
CA ALA A 79 15.09 -7.94 5.16
C ALA A 79 16.12 -9.06 5.45
N PRO A 80 17.24 -9.15 4.70
CA PRO A 80 17.70 -8.19 3.70
C PRO A 80 16.94 -8.29 2.37
N PHE A 81 16.85 -7.14 1.70
CA PHE A 81 16.28 -7.03 0.36
C PHE A 81 17.35 -6.96 -0.72
N ARG A 82 17.01 -7.42 -1.92
CA ARG A 82 17.80 -7.24 -3.14
C ARG A 82 16.94 -6.66 -4.27
N PRO A 83 17.55 -6.05 -5.30
CA PRO A 83 16.81 -5.59 -6.48
C PRO A 83 15.95 -6.72 -7.08
N GLY A 84 14.70 -6.43 -7.39
CA GLY A 84 13.73 -7.38 -7.94
C GLY A 84 13.01 -8.24 -6.90
N ASP A 85 13.26 -8.06 -5.61
CA ASP A 85 12.36 -8.62 -4.58
C ASP A 85 11.00 -7.91 -4.64
N VAL A 86 9.91 -8.64 -4.40
CA VAL A 86 8.57 -8.08 -4.16
C VAL A 86 7.90 -8.88 -3.07
N VAL A 87 7.43 -8.21 -2.02
CA VAL A 87 6.66 -8.80 -0.93
C VAL A 87 5.17 -8.69 -1.23
N VAL A 88 4.39 -9.73 -0.93
CA VAL A 88 2.93 -9.73 -0.98
C VAL A 88 2.36 -10.07 0.40
N LEU A 89 1.23 -9.46 0.77
CA LEU A 89 0.50 -9.71 2.01
C LEU A 89 -0.94 -9.18 1.97
N ASN A 90 -1.83 -9.77 2.76
CA ASN A 90 -3.16 -9.23 3.07
C ASN A 90 -3.59 -9.48 4.53
N ASP A 91 -2.74 -10.13 5.34
CA ASP A 91 -3.05 -10.49 6.73
C ASP A 91 -3.46 -9.25 7.55
N PRO A 92 -4.71 -9.19 8.08
CA PRO A 92 -5.21 -8.04 8.83
C PRO A 92 -4.41 -7.74 10.09
N TYR A 93 -3.80 -8.76 10.71
CA TYR A 93 -2.95 -8.58 11.88
C TYR A 93 -1.55 -8.03 11.54
N LEU A 94 -1.21 -7.96 10.26
CA LEU A 94 0.08 -7.48 9.74
C LEU A 94 -0.10 -6.34 8.72
N GLY A 95 -1.12 -5.50 8.96
CA GLY A 95 -1.38 -4.28 8.21
C GLY A 95 -2.37 -4.40 7.05
N GLY A 96 -2.90 -5.60 6.78
CA GLY A 96 -4.07 -5.76 5.93
C GLY A 96 -5.28 -5.01 6.50
N THR A 97 -6.14 -4.47 5.64
CA THR A 97 -7.42 -3.85 6.05
C THR A 97 -8.52 -4.89 6.18
N HIS A 98 -8.53 -5.82 5.23
CA HIS A 98 -9.35 -7.02 5.15
C HIS A 98 -8.72 -7.92 4.07
N LEU A 99 -9.11 -9.19 4.00
CA LEU A 99 -8.45 -10.15 3.09
C LEU A 99 -8.52 -9.79 1.59
N PRO A 100 -9.59 -9.17 1.06
CA PRO A 100 -9.64 -8.72 -0.32
C PRO A 100 -8.52 -7.73 -0.71
N ASP A 101 -8.00 -6.97 0.25
CA ASP A 101 -6.97 -5.96 -0.02
C ASP A 101 -5.57 -6.56 -0.02
N ILE A 102 -5.13 -7.00 -1.18
CA ILE A 102 -3.78 -7.56 -1.37
C ILE A 102 -2.79 -6.41 -1.60
N THR A 103 -1.76 -6.36 -0.76
CA THR A 103 -0.69 -5.37 -0.82
C THR A 103 0.56 -5.98 -1.44
N MET A 104 1.21 -5.25 -2.36
CA MET A 104 2.56 -5.53 -2.84
C MET A 104 3.52 -4.43 -2.41
N VAL A 105 4.72 -4.80 -1.99
CA VAL A 105 5.78 -3.87 -1.56
C VAL A 105 7.09 -4.22 -2.26
N SER A 106 7.67 -3.27 -2.98
CA SER A 106 8.93 -3.46 -3.70
C SER A 106 10.01 -2.48 -3.23
N PRO A 107 11.23 -2.96 -2.89
CA PRO A 107 12.35 -2.10 -2.61
C PRO A 107 12.86 -1.45 -3.90
N VAL A 108 13.31 -0.20 -3.80
CA VAL A 108 13.89 0.57 -4.90
C VAL A 108 15.35 0.85 -4.59
N PHE A 109 16.24 0.50 -5.52
CA PHE A 109 17.68 0.69 -5.36
C PHE A 109 18.26 1.69 -6.37
N VAL A 110 19.21 2.51 -5.91
CA VAL A 110 20.12 3.29 -6.77
C VAL A 110 21.52 2.71 -6.61
N GLY A 111 21.98 2.00 -7.64
CA GLY A 111 23.17 1.15 -7.53
C GLY A 111 22.96 0.04 -6.49
N ARG A 112 23.77 0.03 -5.43
CA ARG A 112 23.65 -0.93 -4.31
C ARG A 112 22.94 -0.36 -3.07
N ARG A 113 22.50 0.90 -3.12
CA ARG A 113 21.89 1.58 -1.96
C ARG A 113 20.38 1.57 -2.09
N LEU A 114 19.69 1.21 -1.01
CA LEU A 114 18.24 1.32 -0.89
C LEU A 114 17.85 2.80 -0.92
N ALA A 115 16.97 3.15 -1.84
CA ALA A 115 16.41 4.49 -2.01
C ALA A 115 15.05 4.66 -1.34
N GLY A 116 14.32 3.55 -1.15
CA GLY A 116 13.01 3.53 -0.53
C GLY A 116 12.22 2.30 -0.97
N PHE A 117 10.91 2.36 -0.80
CA PHE A 117 9.98 1.35 -1.26
C PHE A 117 8.84 1.99 -2.05
N VAL A 118 8.26 1.23 -2.95
CA VAL A 118 6.95 1.54 -3.53
C VAL A 118 5.98 0.45 -3.11
N ALA A 119 4.73 0.82 -2.90
CA ALA A 119 3.68 -0.12 -2.54
C ALA A 119 2.40 0.17 -3.31
N CYS A 120 1.61 -0.88 -3.54
CA CYS A 120 0.26 -0.76 -4.02
C CYS A 120 -0.63 -1.76 -3.27
N ARG A 121 -1.86 -1.36 -2.99
CA ARG A 121 -2.92 -2.19 -2.43
C ARG A 121 -4.09 -2.14 -3.40
N ALA A 122 -4.68 -3.29 -3.68
CA ALA A 122 -5.82 -3.37 -4.57
C ALA A 122 -6.84 -4.35 -4.00
N HIS A 123 -8.12 -4.02 -4.14
CA HIS A 123 -9.22 -4.83 -3.66
C HIS A 123 -9.60 -5.89 -4.70
N HIS A 124 -9.25 -7.13 -4.42
CA HIS A 124 -9.61 -8.29 -5.25
C HIS A 124 -11.04 -8.73 -4.97
N ALA A 125 -11.84 -8.92 -6.01
CA ALA A 125 -13.28 -9.19 -5.87
C ALA A 125 -13.60 -10.51 -5.13
N ASP A 126 -12.66 -11.45 -5.06
CA ASP A 126 -12.79 -12.69 -4.29
C ASP A 126 -11.41 -13.27 -3.97
N VAL A 127 -11.26 -13.65 -2.70
CA VAL A 127 -10.03 -14.24 -2.12
C VAL A 127 -10.32 -15.61 -1.51
N GLY A 128 -11.35 -16.31 -2.01
CA GLY A 128 -11.82 -17.57 -1.45
C GLY A 128 -12.84 -17.38 -0.33
N GLY A 129 -12.76 -18.20 0.72
CA GLY A 129 -13.67 -18.13 1.87
C GLY A 129 -14.96 -18.92 1.68
N MET A 130 -15.91 -18.75 2.60
CA MET A 130 -17.12 -19.56 2.68
C MET A 130 -18.18 -19.23 1.62
N SER A 131 -18.20 -17.99 1.12
CA SER A 131 -19.12 -17.56 0.06
C SER A 131 -18.39 -16.77 -1.05
N PRO A 132 -18.93 -16.74 -2.28
CA PRO A 132 -18.39 -15.89 -3.34
C PRO A 132 -18.47 -14.40 -2.98
N GLY A 133 -17.44 -13.63 -3.34
CA GLY A 133 -17.39 -12.17 -3.13
C GLY A 133 -16.26 -11.76 -2.19
N SER A 134 -16.28 -10.49 -1.78
CA SER A 134 -15.20 -9.89 -0.97
C SER A 134 -15.47 -9.88 0.54
N MET A 135 -16.73 -9.80 0.97
CA MET A 135 -17.09 -9.67 2.39
C MET A 135 -18.20 -10.67 2.75
N PRO A 136 -17.85 -11.89 3.18
CA PRO A 136 -18.84 -12.86 3.66
C PRO A 136 -19.37 -12.48 5.04
N LEU A 137 -20.56 -12.96 5.39
CA LEU A 137 -21.05 -12.98 6.77
C LEU A 137 -20.33 -14.12 7.53
N ALA A 138 -19.08 -13.87 7.90
CA ALA A 138 -18.18 -14.80 8.56
C ALA A 138 -18.11 -14.56 10.08
N GLN A 139 -17.83 -15.62 10.84
CA GLN A 139 -17.61 -15.56 12.29
C GLN A 139 -16.13 -15.76 12.67
N GLU A 140 -15.30 -16.19 11.73
CA GLU A 140 -13.85 -16.34 11.90
C GLU A 140 -13.11 -15.99 10.60
N LEU A 141 -11.89 -15.49 10.73
CA LEU A 141 -11.07 -15.04 9.60
C LEU A 141 -10.87 -16.14 8.52
N TRP A 142 -10.80 -17.40 8.91
CA TRP A 142 -10.61 -18.53 7.98
C TRP A 142 -11.80 -18.75 7.05
N GLN A 143 -12.98 -18.24 7.42
CA GLN A 143 -14.16 -18.23 6.57
C GLN A 143 -14.13 -17.08 5.56
N GLU A 144 -13.29 -16.06 5.76
CA GLU A 144 -13.21 -14.88 4.90
C GLU A 144 -12.36 -15.11 3.64
N GLY A 145 -11.37 -16.01 3.70
CA GLY A 145 -10.53 -16.32 2.55
C GLY A 145 -9.10 -16.65 2.90
N ILE A 146 -8.24 -16.60 1.89
CA ILE A 146 -6.81 -16.83 2.06
C ILE A 146 -6.17 -15.69 2.85
N VAL A 147 -5.50 -16.06 3.93
CA VAL A 147 -4.60 -15.19 4.68
C VAL A 147 -3.18 -15.35 4.13
N ILE A 148 -2.63 -14.27 3.59
CA ILE A 148 -1.31 -14.17 2.99
C ILE A 148 -0.43 -13.41 3.98
N PRO A 149 0.44 -14.10 4.75
CA PRO A 149 1.43 -13.42 5.57
C PRO A 149 2.46 -12.72 4.65
N PRO A 150 3.31 -11.83 5.19
CA PRO A 150 4.41 -11.25 4.42
C PRO A 150 5.30 -12.36 3.86
N ILE A 151 5.30 -12.51 2.53
CA ILE A 151 6.17 -13.42 1.81
C ILE A 151 6.77 -12.73 0.58
N LYS A 152 8.01 -13.10 0.21
CA LYS A 152 8.60 -12.64 -1.06
C LYS A 152 7.97 -13.41 -2.22
N LEU A 153 7.01 -12.81 -2.91
CA LEU A 153 6.42 -13.37 -4.13
C LEU A 153 7.42 -13.35 -5.27
N TYR A 154 8.26 -12.33 -5.34
CA TYR A 154 9.41 -12.30 -6.23
C TYR A 154 10.67 -12.21 -5.39
N GLU A 155 11.69 -12.99 -5.74
CA GLU A 155 12.99 -12.95 -5.10
C GLU A 155 14.08 -12.74 -6.14
N GLY A 156 14.66 -11.55 -6.22
CA GLY A 156 15.64 -11.18 -7.25
C GLY A 156 15.06 -11.21 -8.67
N GLY A 157 13.80 -10.82 -8.84
CA GLY A 157 13.10 -10.79 -10.13
C GLY A 157 12.55 -12.14 -10.58
N ARG A 158 12.70 -13.20 -9.78
CA ARG A 158 12.14 -14.52 -10.06
C ARG A 158 10.89 -14.75 -9.22
N LEU A 159 9.76 -14.99 -9.90
CA LEU A 159 8.50 -15.36 -9.27
C LEU A 159 8.62 -16.68 -8.51
N ASP A 160 8.19 -16.71 -7.26
CA ASP A 160 7.88 -17.94 -6.53
C ASP A 160 6.57 -18.52 -7.07
N ARG A 161 6.71 -19.44 -8.02
CA ARG A 161 5.57 -20.13 -8.63
C ARG A 161 4.77 -20.94 -7.63
N GLY A 162 5.39 -21.46 -6.57
CA GLY A 162 4.69 -22.26 -5.57
C GLY A 162 3.73 -21.40 -4.75
N ALA A 163 4.23 -20.27 -4.23
CA ALA A 163 3.40 -19.29 -3.52
C ALA A 163 2.30 -18.72 -4.42
N TYR A 164 2.64 -18.36 -5.67
CA TYR A 164 1.69 -17.80 -6.62
C TYR A 164 0.54 -18.76 -6.95
N GLU A 165 0.85 -20.01 -7.29
CA GLU A 165 -0.18 -21.01 -7.60
C GLU A 165 -0.98 -21.40 -6.35
N LEU A 166 -0.39 -21.34 -5.15
CA LEU A 166 -1.14 -21.54 -3.91
C LEU A 166 -2.18 -20.42 -3.70
N ILE A 167 -1.81 -19.16 -3.93
CA ILE A 167 -2.75 -18.03 -3.87
C ILE A 167 -3.88 -18.24 -4.89
N LEU A 168 -3.53 -18.49 -6.16
CA LEU A 168 -4.51 -18.64 -7.24
C LEU A 168 -5.41 -19.88 -7.06
N ARG A 169 -4.92 -20.95 -6.44
CA ARG A 169 -5.72 -22.15 -6.18
C ARG A 169 -6.82 -21.91 -5.13
N ASN A 170 -6.65 -20.93 -4.26
CA ASN A 170 -7.58 -20.63 -3.17
C ASN A 170 -8.64 -19.57 -3.52
N VAL A 171 -8.74 -19.16 -4.79
CA VAL A 171 -9.74 -18.19 -5.25
C VAL A 171 -10.67 -18.80 -6.29
N ARG A 172 -11.90 -18.29 -6.43
CA ARG A 172 -12.91 -18.84 -7.35
C ARG A 172 -12.66 -18.50 -8.82
N THR A 173 -11.97 -17.38 -9.07
CA THR A 173 -11.75 -16.79 -10.39
C THR A 173 -10.24 -16.54 -10.58
N PRO A 174 -9.45 -17.62 -10.79
CA PRO A 174 -7.98 -17.54 -10.82
C PRO A 174 -7.42 -16.74 -11.99
N GLU A 175 -8.08 -16.75 -13.15
CA GLU A 175 -7.61 -16.00 -14.32
C GLU A 175 -7.75 -14.48 -14.14
N GLU A 176 -8.83 -14.02 -13.50
CA GLU A 176 -9.00 -12.61 -13.13
C GLU A 176 -7.98 -12.21 -12.06
N ARG A 177 -7.77 -13.07 -11.04
CA ARG A 177 -6.77 -12.81 -9.99
C ARG A 177 -5.35 -12.78 -10.52
N ARG A 178 -5.01 -13.67 -11.47
CA ARG A 178 -3.74 -13.65 -12.18
C ARG A 178 -3.54 -12.30 -12.86
N ALA A 179 -4.53 -11.84 -13.63
CA ALA A 179 -4.45 -10.57 -14.33
C ALA A 179 -4.34 -9.36 -13.37
N ASP A 180 -5.08 -9.36 -12.26
CA ASP A 180 -5.01 -8.27 -11.28
C ASP A 180 -3.69 -8.26 -10.48
N LEU A 181 -3.14 -9.43 -10.12
CA LEU A 181 -1.81 -9.53 -9.51
C LEU A 181 -0.72 -9.07 -10.50
N ASP A 182 -0.84 -9.42 -11.78
CA ASP A 182 0.07 -8.96 -12.83
C ASP A 182 -0.05 -7.44 -13.05
N ALA A 183 -1.27 -6.88 -12.95
CA ALA A 183 -1.50 -5.44 -12.98
C ALA A 183 -0.84 -4.72 -11.79
N GLN A 184 -0.91 -5.29 -10.58
CA GLN A 184 -0.18 -4.79 -9.42
C GLN A 184 1.33 -4.84 -9.64
N MET A 185 1.88 -5.94 -10.19
CA MET A 185 3.30 -6.05 -10.52
C MET A 185 3.76 -5.03 -11.58
N ALA A 186 2.92 -4.73 -12.58
CA ALA A 186 3.19 -3.67 -13.55
C ALA A 186 3.26 -2.29 -12.89
N ALA A 187 2.33 -2.00 -11.97
CA ALA A 187 2.34 -0.77 -11.20
C ALA A 187 3.60 -0.67 -10.31
N GLN A 188 4.00 -1.75 -9.63
CA GLN A 188 5.25 -1.82 -8.87
C GLN A 188 6.46 -1.48 -9.75
N SER A 189 6.54 -2.09 -10.93
CA SER A 189 7.65 -1.87 -11.88
C SER A 189 7.78 -0.40 -12.28
N ILE A 190 6.66 0.27 -12.58
CA ILE A 190 6.62 1.71 -12.89
C ILE A 190 7.07 2.54 -11.70
N GLY A 191 6.57 2.23 -10.49
CA GLY A 191 6.98 2.91 -9.27
C GLY A 191 8.48 2.80 -9.00
N GLN A 192 9.04 1.59 -9.15
CA GLN A 192 10.47 1.35 -8.99
C GLN A 192 11.29 2.15 -10.00
N GLU A 193 10.87 2.19 -11.26
CA GLU A 193 11.54 2.96 -12.31
C GLU A 193 11.51 4.46 -12.01
N ARG A 194 10.32 5.03 -11.77
CA ARG A 194 10.14 6.47 -11.52
C ARG A 194 10.86 6.96 -10.28
N LEU A 195 10.76 6.21 -9.17
CA LEU A 195 11.46 6.58 -7.95
C LEU A 195 12.99 6.52 -8.15
N ARG A 196 13.49 5.52 -8.89
CA ARG A 196 14.92 5.41 -9.21
C ARG A 196 15.38 6.56 -10.10
N GLU A 197 14.63 6.91 -11.14
CA GLU A 197 14.92 8.07 -12.02
C GLU A 197 14.99 9.37 -11.22
N LEU A 198 14.01 9.59 -10.34
CA LEU A 198 13.96 10.76 -9.47
C LEU A 198 15.19 10.82 -8.55
N CYS A 199 15.53 9.71 -7.90
CA CYS A 199 16.70 9.63 -7.03
C CYS A 199 18.03 9.80 -7.79
N GLN A 200 18.11 9.34 -9.04
CA GLN A 200 19.29 9.54 -9.89
C GLN A 200 19.43 10.99 -10.34
N ARG A 201 18.32 11.64 -10.73
CA ARG A 201 18.29 13.03 -11.20
C ARG A 201 18.76 14.03 -10.14
N TYR A 202 18.29 13.89 -8.90
CA TYR A 202 18.65 14.78 -7.80
C TYR A 202 19.90 14.31 -7.03
N GLY A 203 20.30 13.06 -7.24
CA GLY A 203 21.26 12.37 -6.39
C GLY A 203 20.59 11.82 -5.13
N LEU A 204 20.93 10.59 -4.77
CA LEU A 204 20.28 9.85 -3.69
C LEU A 204 20.27 10.62 -2.36
N GLY A 205 21.39 11.23 -1.97
CA GLY A 205 21.46 11.99 -0.73
C GLY A 205 20.50 13.18 -0.67
N ARG A 206 20.28 13.87 -1.81
CA ARG A 206 19.32 14.98 -1.89
C ARG A 206 17.89 14.45 -1.89
N ALA A 207 17.60 13.40 -2.65
CA ALA A 207 16.28 12.79 -2.68
C ALA A 207 15.82 12.35 -1.27
N LEU A 208 16.70 11.68 -0.50
CA LEU A 208 16.39 11.27 0.88
C LEU A 208 16.14 12.48 1.79
N SER A 209 16.93 13.55 1.66
CA SER A 209 16.72 14.78 2.42
C SER A 209 15.40 15.48 2.07
N LEU A 210 14.93 15.37 0.82
CA LEU A 210 13.64 15.89 0.40
C LEU A 210 12.48 15.05 0.96
N MET A 211 12.61 13.72 0.97
CA MET A 211 11.62 12.83 1.61
C MET A 211 11.45 13.17 3.10
N GLU A 212 12.55 13.30 3.82
CA GLU A 212 12.54 13.66 5.24
C GLU A 212 11.92 15.06 5.46
N ALA A 213 12.29 16.04 4.64
CA ALA A 213 11.72 17.38 4.74
C ALA A 213 10.19 17.42 4.46
N LEU A 214 9.67 16.55 3.59
CA LEU A 214 8.24 16.41 3.35
C LEU A 214 7.51 15.81 4.56
N GLN A 215 8.10 14.81 5.19
CA GLN A 215 7.57 14.20 6.42
C GLN A 215 7.58 15.20 7.58
N ASP A 216 8.67 15.94 7.78
CA ASP A 216 8.76 17.02 8.77
C ASP A 216 7.72 18.12 8.48
N TYR A 217 7.51 18.45 7.21
CA TYR A 217 6.50 19.42 6.82
C TYR A 217 5.08 18.92 7.19
N ALA A 218 4.77 17.67 6.87
CA ALA A 218 3.50 17.02 7.20
C ALA A 218 3.26 16.98 8.72
N GLU A 219 4.28 16.65 9.51
CA GLU A 219 4.20 16.65 10.97
C GLU A 219 3.86 18.03 11.53
N ARG A 220 4.54 19.09 11.06
CA ARG A 220 4.29 20.46 11.53
C ARG A 220 2.89 20.95 11.20
N ILE A 221 2.38 20.68 9.99
CA ILE A 221 1.02 21.10 9.61
C ILE A 221 -0.03 20.35 10.43
N THR A 222 0.17 19.06 10.69
CA THR A 222 -0.73 18.25 11.53
C THR A 222 -0.71 18.75 12.98
N ARG A 223 0.47 19.00 13.54
CA ARG A 223 0.62 19.56 14.89
C ARG A 223 -0.05 20.93 15.01
N ALA A 224 0.11 21.80 14.01
CA ALA A 224 -0.54 23.11 13.98
C ALA A 224 -2.07 23.00 13.86
N ALA A 225 -2.59 22.02 13.12
CA ALA A 225 -4.02 21.74 13.04
C ALA A 225 -4.58 21.25 14.38
N ILE A 226 -3.90 20.30 15.03
CA ILE A 226 -4.28 19.80 16.36
C ILE A 226 -4.27 20.91 17.40
N ALA A 227 -3.25 21.79 17.40
CA ALA A 227 -3.16 22.91 18.34
C ALA A 227 -4.27 23.96 18.21
N ARG A 228 -5.09 23.91 17.15
CA ARG A 228 -6.28 24.77 17.00
C ARG A 228 -7.52 24.17 17.66
N ILE A 229 -7.50 22.90 18.04
CA ILE A 229 -8.56 22.25 18.80
C ILE A 229 -8.45 22.76 20.24
N PRO A 230 -9.51 23.32 20.84
CA PRO A 230 -9.47 23.77 22.22
C PRO A 230 -9.11 22.62 23.17
N ASP A 231 -8.38 22.92 24.24
CA ASP A 231 -8.10 21.92 25.28
C ASP A 231 -9.42 21.49 25.93
N GLY A 232 -9.66 20.19 25.99
CA GLY A 232 -10.85 19.59 26.58
C GLY A 232 -10.98 18.11 26.24
N ASP A 233 -11.94 17.46 26.91
CA ASP A 233 -12.31 16.08 26.64
C ASP A 233 -13.52 16.09 25.69
N TYR A 234 -13.42 15.32 24.61
CA TYR A 234 -14.46 15.23 23.58
C TYR A 234 -14.87 13.76 23.47
N GLU A 235 -16.16 13.48 23.68
CA GLU A 235 -16.72 12.13 23.64
C GLU A 235 -17.92 12.09 22.68
N PHE A 236 -18.09 10.95 22.01
CA PHE A 236 -19.20 10.63 21.13
C PHE A 236 -19.43 9.11 21.16
N GLU A 237 -20.66 8.68 20.92
CA GLU A 237 -21.07 7.29 20.81
C GLU A 237 -21.90 7.13 19.53
N ASP A 238 -21.57 6.13 18.71
CA ASP A 238 -22.34 5.76 17.52
C ASP A 238 -22.81 4.30 17.58
N PHE A 239 -23.71 3.92 16.68
CA PHE A 239 -24.20 2.56 16.56
C PHE A 239 -24.25 2.13 15.08
N LEU A 240 -23.81 0.91 14.79
CA LEU A 240 -24.14 0.20 13.55
C LEU A 240 -25.55 -0.41 13.67
N ASP A 241 -26.23 -0.52 12.53
CA ASP A 241 -27.57 -1.12 12.48
C ASP A 241 -27.59 -2.56 13.02
N ASP A 242 -26.62 -3.40 12.61
CA ASP A 242 -26.37 -4.76 13.10
C ASP A 242 -25.00 -5.32 12.64
N ASP A 243 -24.67 -6.58 12.99
CA ASP A 243 -23.51 -7.36 12.51
C ASP A 243 -23.82 -8.30 11.33
N GLY A 244 -25.04 -8.23 10.78
CA GLY A 244 -25.54 -9.16 9.77
C GLY A 244 -25.86 -10.57 10.29
N ILE A 245 -25.73 -10.84 11.59
CA ILE A 245 -26.11 -12.11 12.26
C ILE A 245 -27.37 -11.91 13.11
N GLY A 246 -27.40 -10.85 13.92
CA GLY A 246 -28.55 -10.43 14.71
C GLY A 246 -29.21 -9.16 14.16
N PRO A 247 -30.38 -8.75 14.67
CA PRO A 247 -31.04 -7.50 14.29
C PRO A 247 -30.71 -6.34 15.26
N ASP A 248 -29.87 -6.57 16.26
CA ASP A 248 -29.65 -5.64 17.35
C ASP A 248 -28.52 -4.66 16.99
N PRO A 249 -28.73 -3.33 17.17
CA PRO A 249 -27.69 -2.34 16.96
C PRO A 249 -26.46 -2.56 17.83
N LEU A 250 -25.29 -2.28 17.26
CA LEU A 250 -24.00 -2.49 17.92
C LEU A 250 -23.25 -1.16 18.11
N PRO A 251 -22.80 -0.83 19.33
CA PRO A 251 -22.05 0.41 19.56
C PRO A 251 -20.68 0.37 18.87
N VAL A 252 -20.24 1.53 18.33
CA VAL A 252 -18.92 1.73 17.67
C VAL A 252 -18.21 2.97 18.21
#